data_AF-A0A927C2B7-F1
#
_entry.id   AF-A0A927C2B7-F1
#
_cell.length_a   1.000
_cell.length_b   1.000
_cell.length_c   1.000
_cell.angle_alpha   90.00
_cell.angle_beta   90.00
_cell.angle_gamma   90.00
#
_symmetry.space_group_name_H-M   'P 1'
#
loop_
_entity.id
_entity.type
_entity.pdbx_description
1 polymer ?
#
loop_
_entity_poly.entity_id
_entity_poly.type
_entity_poly.pdbx_seq_one_letter_code
_entity_poly.pdbx_strand_id
1 'polypeptide(L)' 'MALGLQACGITEVKPWERGYLARPEMAWDPDAQTAAQRSHVYFSKETSNGGATAGGGGCGCN' A
#
# COMPACT_ATOMS: atom_id res chain seq x y z
N MET A 1 16.44 -21.45 -34.58
CA MET A 1 15.16 -21.68 -33.85
C MET A 1 15.10 -20.67 -32.73
N ALA A 2 14.32 -19.59 -32.91
CA ALA A 2 14.11 -18.59 -31.88
C ALA A 2 13.06 -19.12 -30.89
N LEU A 3 13.46 -19.35 -29.64
CA LEU A 3 12.55 -19.63 -28.53
C LEU A 3 11.84 -18.33 -28.17
N GLY A 4 10.58 -18.20 -28.54
CA GLY A 4 9.73 -17.07 -28.17
C GLY A 4 9.41 -17.11 -26.68
N LEU A 5 9.77 -16.03 -25.98
CA LEU A 5 9.40 -15.79 -24.58
C LEU A 5 7.90 -15.47 -24.56
N GLN A 6 7.05 -16.46 -24.25
CA GLN A 6 5.62 -16.25 -24.09
C GLN A 6 5.39 -15.37 -22.85
N ALA A 7 4.98 -14.12 -23.08
CA ALA A 7 4.60 -13.20 -22.02
C ALA A 7 3.32 -13.71 -21.34
N CYS A 8 3.33 -13.69 -20.00
CA CYS A 8 2.22 -14.08 -19.13
C CYS A 8 0.93 -13.39 -19.56
N GLY A 9 -0.18 -14.15 -19.65
CA GLY A 9 -1.47 -13.65 -20.09
C GLY A 9 -2.00 -12.52 -19.20
N ILE A 10 -2.53 -11.47 -19.82
CA ILE A 10 -3.28 -10.43 -19.12
C ILE A 10 -4.65 -11.00 -18.76
N THR A 11 -4.91 -11.17 -17.46
CA THR A 11 -6.25 -11.43 -16.95
C THR A 11 -6.93 -10.10 -16.67
N GLU A 12 -8.05 -9.84 -17.31
CA GLU A 12 -8.84 -8.64 -17.07
C GLU A 12 -9.50 -8.73 -15.69
N VAL A 13 -9.06 -7.89 -14.75
CA VAL A 13 -9.59 -7.83 -13.38
C VAL A 13 -10.65 -6.74 -13.31
N LYS A 14 -11.88 -7.12 -12.96
CA LYS A 14 -12.99 -6.18 -12.81
C LYS A 14 -12.83 -5.36 -11.53
N PRO A 15 -13.27 -4.09 -11.49
CA PRO A 15 -13.02 -3.20 -10.36
C PRO A 15 -13.47 -3.73 -8.98
N TRP A 16 -14.54 -4.51 -8.93
CA TRP A 16 -15.08 -5.11 -7.70
C TRP A 16 -14.34 -6.36 -7.24
N GLU A 17 -13.54 -7.00 -8.10
CA GLU A 17 -12.73 -8.18 -7.73
C GLU A 17 -11.55 -7.78 -6.83
N ARG A 18 -11.21 -6.49 -6.81
CA ARG A 18 -10.17 -5.94 -5.92
C ARG A 18 -10.42 -6.28 -4.45
N GLY A 19 -11.67 -6.31 -4.00
CA GLY A 19 -12.00 -6.64 -2.61
C GLY A 19 -11.66 -8.10 -2.22
N TYR A 20 -11.65 -9.02 -3.18
CA TYR A 20 -11.31 -10.42 -2.95
C TYR A 20 -9.85 -10.73 -3.25
N LEU A 21 -9.25 -9.99 -4.18
CA LEU A 21 -7.85 -10.16 -4.58
C LEU A 21 -6.88 -9.42 -3.65
N ALA A 22 -7.29 -8.29 -3.05
CA ALA A 22 -6.46 -7.51 -2.13
C ALA A 22 -6.48 -8.13 -0.72
N ARG A 23 -5.65 -9.16 -0.52
CA ARG A 23 -5.42 -9.76 0.79
C ARG A 23 -4.89 -8.73 1.80
N PRO A 24 -5.25 -8.82 3.10
CA PRO A 24 -4.79 -7.90 4.14
C PRO A 24 -3.26 -7.81 4.26
N GLU A 25 -2.56 -8.92 4.03
CA GLU A 25 -1.09 -9.01 4.13
C GLU A 25 -0.36 -8.24 3.03
N MET A 26 -1.06 -7.80 1.98
CA MET A 26 -0.50 -6.99 0.90
C MET A 26 -0.62 -5.48 1.16
N ALA A 27 -1.23 -5.08 2.28
CA ALA A 27 -1.25 -3.68 2.69
C ALA A 27 0.18 -3.19 2.96
N TRP A 28 0.47 -1.93 2.62
CA TRP A 28 1.74 -1.28 2.97
C TRP A 28 2.02 -1.29 4.47
N ASP A 29 0.95 -1.26 5.24
CA ASP A 29 0.97 -1.39 6.67
C ASP A 29 -0.13 -2.39 7.10
N PRO A 30 0.23 -3.67 7.29
CA PRO A 30 -0.73 -4.70 7.68
C PRO A 30 -1.13 -4.59 9.17
N ASP A 31 -0.41 -3.81 9.98
CA ASP A 31 -0.70 -3.59 11.39
C ASP A 31 -0.79 -2.09 11.72
N ALA A 32 -1.99 -1.56 11.47
CA ALA A 32 -2.33 -0.16 11.70
C ALA A 32 -2.09 0.29 13.15
N GLN A 33 -2.18 -0.60 14.14
CA GLN A 33 -1.93 -0.23 15.55
C GLN A 33 -0.45 0.04 15.78
N THR A 34 0.41 -0.85 15.30
CA THR A 34 1.86 -0.68 15.40
C THR A 34 2.34 0.54 14.63
N ALA A 35 1.82 0.79 13.44
CA ALA A 35 2.20 1.99 12.69
C ALA A 35 1.72 3.28 13.35
N ALA A 36 0.50 3.32 13.89
CA ALA A 36 0.02 4.46 14.66
C ALA A 36 0.94 4.74 15.86
N GLN A 37 1.37 3.68 16.56
CA GLN A 37 2.30 3.81 17.68
C GLN A 37 3.69 4.30 17.25
N ARG A 38 4.22 3.79 16.14
CA ARG A 38 5.51 4.26 15.56
C ARG A 38 5.43 5.73 15.15
N SER A 39 4.35 6.13 14.49
CA SER A 39 4.09 7.52 14.12
C SER A 39 3.98 8.42 15.34
N HIS A 40 3.30 7.97 16.41
CA HIS A 40 3.21 8.74 17.66
C HIS A 40 4.59 8.94 18.31
N VAL A 41 5.41 7.88 18.40
CA VAL A 41 6.78 7.97 18.93
C VAL A 41 7.67 8.86 18.05
N TYR A 42 7.57 8.71 16.73
CA TYR A 42 8.31 9.52 15.76
C TYR A 42 7.99 11.01 15.91
N PHE A 43 6.69 11.35 15.87
CA PHE A 43 6.24 12.72 16.05
C PHE A 43 6.68 13.28 17.40
N SER A 44 6.54 12.51 18.49
CA SER A 44 6.96 12.95 19.82
C SER A 44 8.47 13.27 19.92
N LYS A 45 9.29 12.66 19.06
CA LYS A 45 10.76 12.82 19.08
C LYS A 45 11.27 13.83 18.06
N GLU A 46 10.57 14.00 16.93
CA GLU A 46 11.10 14.67 15.74
C GLU A 46 10.17 15.75 15.16
N THR A 47 9.30 16.38 15.98
CA THR A 47 8.27 17.41 15.65
C THR A 47 8.63 18.52 14.63
N SER A 48 9.86 18.61 14.12
CA SER A 48 10.31 19.65 13.20
C SER A 48 10.24 19.28 11.70
N ASN A 49 10.13 18.01 11.32
CA ASN A 49 10.06 17.60 9.91
C ASN A 49 8.68 17.03 9.59
N GLY A 50 7.90 17.74 8.77
CA GLY A 50 6.55 17.35 8.33
C GLY A 50 6.44 15.85 8.05
N GLY A 51 5.47 15.22 8.72
CA GLY A 51 5.31 13.77 8.77
C GLY A 51 5.27 13.11 7.39
N ALA A 52 5.69 11.84 7.37
CA ALA A 52 5.88 11.00 6.19
C ALA A 52 4.66 10.96 5.24
N THR A 53 4.51 11.96 4.39
CA THR A 53 3.61 11.92 3.23
C THR A 53 4.43 12.17 1.98
N ALA A 54 5.15 11.13 1.57
CA ALA A 54 5.72 11.03 0.23
C ALA A 54 5.29 9.69 -0.37
N GLY A 55 4.08 9.67 -0.94
CA GLY A 55 3.61 8.59 -1.82
C GLY A 55 2.63 7.60 -1.18
N GLY A 56 1.35 7.73 -1.51
CA GLY A 56 0.30 6.75 -1.23
C GLY A 56 -1.00 7.43 -0.85
N GLY A 57 -1.84 7.74 -1.84
CA GLY A 57 -3.03 8.59 -1.71
C GLY A 57 -3.95 8.20 -0.56
N GLY A 58 -4.11 9.12 0.39
CA GLY A 58 -5.24 9.13 1.30
C GLY A 58 -6.51 9.44 0.52
N CYS A 59 -7.45 8.49 0.49
CA CYS A 59 -8.82 8.79 0.11
C CYS A 59 -9.35 9.87 1.08
N GLY A 60 -9.84 10.96 0.51
CA GLY A 60 -10.45 12.04 1.27
C GLY A 60 -11.68 11.60 2.08
N CYS A 61 -12.09 12.56 2.93
CA CYS A 61 -13.32 12.64 3.70
C CYS A 61 -13.30 11.98 5.08
N ASN A 62 -13.20 12.82 6.13
CA ASN A 62 -14.43 13.33 6.74
C ASN A 62 -14.46 14.86 6.64
#